data_AF-A0A813G142-F1
#
_entry.id   AF-A0A813G142-F1
#
_cell.length_a   1.000
_cell.length_b   1.000
_cell.length_c   1.000
_cell.angle_alpha   90.00
_cell.angle_beta   90.00
_cell.angle_gamma   90.00
#
_symmetry.space_group_name_H-M   'P 1'
#
loop_
_entity.id
_entity.type
_entity.pdbx_description
1 polymer ?
#
loop_
_entity_poly.entity_id
_entity_poly.type
_entity_poly.pdbx_seq_one_letter_code
_entity_poly.pdbx_strand_id
1 'polypeptide(L)'
;MATAEQLQQQILALEQLGRQQAEQIAALSQALEQRGAAAAVTPQGNQATDDLAETMSVSDDAERMSSSGEPSNGDARAAAPAVGDSWSRKFWLAVGFSFVNGWIDAVSLVRYGAFGTMMVGNVLYFALHVAYLCADESIRTLEATHGAISPWSLQQDPFYGYIVLLYMAGSMLHAVLAKYQWITGRRCAPFIMASMVAFEMVQYLPDQSAQIGTPHGKMLILILAPVFGFTNSLVVAGRVGRLPWATTNDILSLCSTLVGKPPCTASSEERRRLALPFAMLVSMICGAISGALLDAATKKWRFEFSVISPLLALLLWLNEPLKNARLRAVVPCFGKVAEAETPEAVSVV
;
A
#
# COMPACT_ATOMS: atom_id res chain seq x y z
N MET A 1 -24.74 -46.81 -7.61
CA MET A 1 -23.83 -47.11 -8.74
C MET A 1 -23.78 -46.02 -9.81
N ALA A 2 -24.81 -45.16 -9.97
CA ALA A 2 -24.81 -44.05 -10.94
C ALA A 2 -23.76 -42.93 -10.69
N THR A 3 -23.08 -42.90 -9.54
CA THR A 3 -22.15 -41.83 -9.16
C THR A 3 -20.74 -41.98 -9.73
N ALA A 4 -20.29 -43.19 -10.06
CA ALA A 4 -18.95 -43.43 -10.59
C ALA A 4 -18.85 -43.06 -12.09
N GLU A 5 -19.86 -43.41 -12.88
CA GLU A 5 -19.94 -43.07 -14.31
C GLU A 5 -20.04 -41.57 -14.53
N GLN A 6 -20.82 -40.87 -13.69
CA GLN A 6 -20.95 -39.42 -13.76
C GLN A 6 -19.63 -38.70 -13.45
N LEU A 7 -18.86 -39.19 -12.45
CA LEU A 7 -17.54 -38.65 -12.13
C LEU A 7 -16.56 -38.89 -13.30
N GLN A 8 -16.60 -40.07 -13.93
CA GLN A 8 -15.73 -40.40 -15.05
C GLN A 8 -16.04 -39.57 -16.30
N GLN A 9 -17.32 -39.26 -16.55
CA GLN A 9 -17.73 -38.32 -17.60
C GLN A 9 -17.25 -36.89 -17.33
N GLN A 10 -17.28 -36.43 -16.07
CA GLN A 10 -16.77 -35.11 -15.71
C GLN A 10 -15.25 -35.01 -15.90
N ILE A 11 -14.50 -36.06 -15.55
CA ILE A 11 -13.04 -36.10 -15.77
C ILE A 11 -12.72 -36.02 -17.27
N LEU A 12 -13.41 -36.81 -18.10
CA LEU A 12 -13.23 -36.78 -19.56
C LEU A 12 -13.57 -35.40 -20.16
N ALA A 13 -14.63 -34.75 -19.68
CA ALA A 13 -14.99 -33.41 -20.12
C ALA A 13 -13.91 -32.37 -19.77
N LEU A 14 -13.32 -32.46 -18.57
CA LEU A 14 -12.22 -31.58 -18.15
C LEU A 14 -10.94 -31.83 -18.96
N GLU A 15 -10.61 -33.08 -19.27
CA GLU A 15 -9.46 -33.42 -20.13
C GLU A 15 -9.63 -32.87 -21.55
N GLN A 16 -10.83 -32.95 -22.12
CA GLN A 16 -11.14 -32.38 -23.44
C GLN A 16 -11.01 -30.85 -23.43
N LEU A 17 -11.52 -30.18 -22.39
CA LEU A 17 -11.38 -28.73 -22.24
C LEU A 17 -9.90 -28.31 -22.14
N GLY A 18 -9.10 -29.06 -21.38
CA GLY A 18 -7.66 -28.81 -21.26
C GLY A 18 -6.92 -28.94 -22.60
N ARG A 19 -7.28 -29.94 -23.44
CA ARG A 19 -6.70 -30.09 -24.78
C ARG A 19 -7.09 -28.93 -25.70
N GLN A 20 -8.35 -28.50 -25.69
CA GLN A 20 -8.81 -27.36 -26.49
C GLN A 20 -8.09 -26.06 -26.12
N GLN A 21 -7.88 -25.81 -24.82
CA GLN A 21 -7.13 -24.63 -24.38
C GLN A 21 -5.66 -24.68 -24.82
N ALA A 22 -5.02 -25.86 -24.75
CA ALA A 22 -3.64 -26.03 -25.22
C ALA A 22 -3.51 -25.76 -26.73
N GLU A 23 -4.46 -26.24 -27.54
CA GLU A 23 -4.51 -25.99 -28.98
C GLU A 23 -4.70 -24.50 -29.31
N GLN A 24 -5.57 -23.81 -28.58
CA GLN A 24 -5.78 -22.36 -28.74
C GLN A 24 -4.52 -21.56 -28.41
N ILE A 25 -3.82 -21.90 -27.33
CA ILE A 25 -2.55 -21.24 -26.95
C ILE A 25 -1.49 -21.47 -28.02
N ALA A 26 -1.37 -22.69 -28.54
CA ALA A 26 -0.42 -23.01 -29.60
C ALA A 26 -0.71 -22.23 -30.90
N ALA A 27 -2.00 -22.13 -31.29
CA ALA A 27 -2.42 -21.35 -32.46
C ALA A 27 -2.11 -19.85 -32.29
N LEU A 28 -2.33 -19.30 -31.09
CA LEU A 28 -2.09 -17.89 -30.80
C LEU A 28 -0.59 -17.57 -30.78
N SER A 29 0.24 -18.49 -30.28
CA SER A 29 1.71 -18.40 -30.35
C SER A 29 2.20 -18.38 -31.80
N GLN A 30 1.71 -19.27 -32.65
CA GLN A 30 2.07 -19.29 -34.08
C GLN A 30 1.63 -18.01 -34.80
N ALA A 31 0.45 -17.47 -34.49
CA ALA A 31 -0.03 -16.22 -35.07
C ALA A 31 0.85 -15.03 -34.68
N LEU A 32 1.35 -15.00 -33.43
CA LEU A 32 2.28 -13.96 -32.97
C LEU A 32 3.66 -14.10 -33.63
N GLU A 33 4.17 -15.32 -33.80
CA GLU A 33 5.42 -15.56 -34.53
C GLU A 33 5.32 -15.12 -36.00
N GLN A 34 4.21 -15.43 -36.68
CA GLN A 34 3.97 -14.97 -38.05
C GLN A 34 3.87 -13.44 -38.16
N ARG A 35 3.26 -12.76 -37.16
CA ARG A 35 3.22 -11.29 -37.11
C ARG A 35 4.58 -10.67 -36.81
N GLY A 36 5.36 -11.26 -35.90
CA GLY A 36 6.72 -10.81 -35.59
C GLY A 36 7.68 -10.97 -36.76
N ALA A 37 7.57 -12.08 -37.50
CA ALA A 37 8.35 -12.32 -38.71
C ALA A 37 7.94 -11.37 -39.86
N ALA A 38 6.64 -11.05 -40.00
CA ALA A 38 6.17 -10.08 -40.99
C ALA A 38 6.64 -8.64 -40.69
N ALA A 39 6.76 -8.27 -39.41
CA ALA A 39 7.28 -6.96 -39.01
C ALA A 39 8.79 -6.81 -39.27
N ALA A 40 9.55 -7.90 -39.28
CA ALA A 40 11.00 -7.89 -39.48
C ALA A 40 11.44 -7.80 -40.96
N VAL A 41 10.52 -7.89 -41.93
CA VAL A 41 10.83 -8.00 -43.38
C VAL A 41 10.43 -6.75 -44.18
N THR A 42 10.20 -5.61 -43.54
CA THR A 42 10.01 -4.33 -44.25
C THR A 42 11.29 -3.47 -44.16
N PRO A 43 12.21 -3.51 -45.15
CA PRO A 43 13.25 -2.50 -45.27
C PRO A 43 12.62 -1.24 -45.88
N GLN A 44 11.98 -0.41 -45.05
CA GLN A 44 11.68 0.97 -45.43
C GLN A 44 12.80 1.88 -44.95
N GLY A 45 13.36 2.61 -45.91
CA GLY A 45 14.57 3.37 -45.78
C GLY A 45 14.48 4.58 -44.85
N ASN A 46 15.67 4.93 -44.37
CA ASN A 46 16.13 6.21 -43.88
C ASN A 46 15.31 7.41 -44.40
N GLN A 47 14.76 8.20 -43.47
CA GLN A 47 14.67 9.68 -43.46
C GLN A 47 13.49 10.12 -42.58
N ALA A 48 13.63 10.10 -41.24
CA ALA A 48 12.77 10.87 -40.32
C ALA A 48 13.18 10.70 -38.84
N THR A 49 14.47 10.81 -38.48
CA THR A 49 14.90 10.70 -37.06
C THR A 49 15.74 11.88 -36.55
N ASP A 50 15.75 13.03 -37.25
CA ASP A 50 16.41 14.24 -36.74
C ASP A 50 15.45 15.27 -36.10
N ASP A 51 14.13 15.15 -36.28
CA ASP A 51 13.16 16.16 -35.79
C ASP A 51 12.44 15.82 -34.46
N LEU A 52 12.84 14.74 -33.77
CA LEU A 52 12.18 14.30 -32.52
C LEU A 52 13.11 14.33 -31.29
N ALA A 53 14.33 14.86 -31.43
CA ALA A 53 15.27 15.03 -30.32
C ALA A 53 15.06 16.32 -29.51
N GLU A 54 14.15 17.21 -29.92
CA GLU A 54 14.00 18.55 -29.31
C GLU A 54 12.80 18.71 -28.36
N THR A 55 12.02 17.65 -28.10
CA THR A 55 10.77 17.76 -27.30
C THR A 55 10.69 16.90 -26.02
N MET A 56 11.78 16.31 -25.54
CA MET A 56 11.81 15.54 -24.28
C MET A 56 12.79 16.05 -23.22
N SER A 57 12.94 17.38 -23.08
CA SER A 57 13.69 18.01 -21.98
C SER A 57 12.83 18.39 -20.76
N VAL A 58 11.73 17.66 -20.50
CA VAL A 58 10.86 17.89 -19.34
C VAL A 58 10.69 16.60 -18.55
N SER A 59 11.68 16.25 -17.70
CA SER A 59 11.43 15.40 -16.51
C SER A 59 12.54 15.38 -15.44
N ASP A 60 13.48 16.34 -15.39
CA ASP A 60 14.49 16.38 -14.31
C ASP A 60 14.00 17.04 -13.00
N ASP A 61 12.78 17.57 -12.96
CA ASP A 61 12.23 18.26 -11.77
C ASP A 61 11.44 17.35 -10.80
N ALA A 62 11.24 16.07 -11.13
CA ALA A 62 10.53 15.13 -10.24
C ALA A 62 11.42 14.52 -9.14
N GLU A 63 12.75 14.56 -9.27
CA GLU A 63 13.67 14.05 -8.22
C GLU A 63 13.94 15.06 -7.09
N ARG A 64 13.55 16.33 -7.23
CA ARG A 64 13.79 17.37 -6.21
C ARG A 64 12.74 17.44 -5.09
N MET A 65 11.62 16.72 -5.18
CA MET A 65 10.58 16.76 -4.13
C MET A 65 10.71 15.71 -3.01
N SER A 66 11.77 14.87 -3.00
CA SER A 66 12.07 13.97 -1.86
C SER A 66 13.44 14.24 -1.22
N SER A 67 14.11 15.32 -1.62
CA SER A 67 15.32 15.82 -0.97
C SER A 67 14.90 16.67 0.22
N SER A 68 14.76 16.05 1.40
CA SER A 68 14.73 16.77 2.67
C SER A 68 16.01 17.61 2.76
N GLY A 69 15.88 18.93 2.55
CA GLY A 69 17.00 19.86 2.69
C GLY A 69 17.61 19.76 4.07
N GLU A 70 18.86 19.30 4.13
CA GLU A 70 19.67 19.41 5.34
C GLU A 70 20.03 20.90 5.54
N PRO A 71 19.72 21.49 6.72
CA PRO A 71 20.19 22.83 7.01
C PRO A 71 21.71 22.82 7.19
N SER A 72 22.40 23.47 6.26
CA SER A 72 23.80 23.87 6.39
C SER A 72 23.92 24.92 7.50
N ASN A 73 24.11 24.47 8.75
CA ASN A 73 24.47 25.34 9.87
C ASN A 73 25.90 25.03 10.32
N GLY A 74 26.76 26.04 10.19
CA GLY A 74 28.04 26.11 10.86
C GLY A 74 27.88 26.18 12.39
N ASP A 75 28.90 25.67 13.06
CA ASP A 75 29.28 25.96 14.44
C ASP A 75 28.31 25.61 15.57
N ALA A 76 28.25 24.31 15.87
CA ALA A 76 28.39 23.82 17.25
C ALA A 76 28.81 22.35 17.25
N ARG A 77 30.06 22.06 17.65
CA ARG A 77 30.55 20.71 18.00
C ARG A 77 29.84 20.22 19.28
N ALA A 78 28.53 20.02 19.22
CA ALA A 78 27.85 19.13 20.13
C ALA A 78 28.24 17.71 19.70
N ALA A 79 28.82 16.93 20.62
CA ALA A 79 29.21 15.54 20.39
C ALA A 79 28.12 14.81 19.60
N ALA A 80 28.43 14.44 18.36
CA ALA A 80 27.50 13.75 17.48
C ALA A 80 26.99 12.52 18.24
N PRO A 81 25.67 12.39 18.46
CA PRO A 81 25.13 11.23 19.16
C PRO A 81 25.58 9.98 18.40
N ALA A 82 26.09 8.99 19.12
CA ALA A 82 26.61 7.75 18.55
C ALA A 82 25.62 7.19 17.50
N VAL A 83 26.02 7.29 16.24
CA VAL A 83 25.16 7.07 15.05
C VAL A 83 24.71 5.60 14.90
N GLY A 84 25.21 4.69 15.76
CA GLY A 84 24.93 3.25 15.70
C GLY A 84 23.53 2.82 16.17
N ASP A 85 23.06 3.32 17.32
CA ASP A 85 21.92 2.71 18.03
C ASP A 85 20.53 3.15 17.54
N SER A 86 20.46 4.23 16.76
CA SER A 86 19.19 4.77 16.28
C SER A 86 18.69 4.03 15.03
N TRP A 87 19.61 3.58 14.16
CA TRP A 87 19.28 2.90 12.91
C TRP A 87 18.67 1.53 13.16
N SER A 88 19.27 0.73 14.05
CA SER A 88 18.79 -0.63 14.35
C SER A 88 17.34 -0.63 14.86
N ARG A 89 16.99 0.29 15.77
CA ARG A 89 15.62 0.37 16.30
C ARG A 89 14.59 0.76 15.25
N LYS A 90 14.89 1.75 14.40
CA LYS A 90 13.99 2.15 13.30
C LYS A 90 13.82 1.03 12.28
N PHE A 91 14.90 0.33 11.98
CA PHE A 91 14.89 -0.83 11.09
C PHE A 91 13.93 -1.90 11.60
N TRP A 92 14.09 -2.36 12.84
CA TRP A 92 13.24 -3.41 13.41
C TRP A 92 11.79 -2.99 13.59
N LEU A 93 11.52 -1.73 13.94
CA LEU A 93 10.17 -1.20 13.98
C LEU A 93 9.51 -1.23 12.59
N ALA A 94 10.20 -0.76 11.56
CA ALA A 94 9.67 -0.79 10.19
C ALA A 94 9.38 -2.23 9.75
N VAL A 95 10.30 -3.16 9.99
CA VAL A 95 10.12 -4.60 9.69
C VAL A 95 8.91 -5.17 10.43
N GLY A 96 8.75 -4.87 11.73
CA GLY A 96 7.63 -5.35 12.53
C GLY A 96 6.28 -4.80 12.06
N PHE A 97 6.19 -3.50 11.75
CA PHE A 97 4.97 -2.95 11.20
C PHE A 97 4.67 -3.49 9.79
N SER A 98 5.69 -3.77 8.97
CA SER A 98 5.48 -4.43 7.68
C SER A 98 4.88 -5.82 7.79
N PHE A 99 5.32 -6.60 8.78
CA PHE A 99 4.69 -7.90 9.09
C PHE A 99 3.21 -7.72 9.42
N VAL A 100 2.89 -6.81 10.34
CA VAL A 100 1.51 -6.56 10.78
C VAL A 100 0.64 -6.07 9.63
N ASN A 101 1.13 -5.17 8.79
CA ASN A 101 0.37 -4.67 7.65
C ASN A 101 0.11 -5.77 6.62
N GLY A 102 1.11 -6.59 6.29
CA GLY A 102 0.93 -7.75 5.41
C GLY A 102 -0.14 -8.71 5.93
N TRP A 103 -0.14 -8.97 7.24
CA TRP A 103 -1.16 -9.79 7.90
C TRP A 103 -2.56 -9.17 7.78
N ILE A 104 -2.70 -7.90 8.16
CA ILE A 104 -3.97 -7.16 8.10
C ILE A 104 -4.51 -7.13 6.68
N ASP A 105 -3.65 -6.86 5.69
CA ASP A 105 -4.04 -6.78 4.29
C ASP A 105 -4.47 -8.14 3.73
N ALA A 106 -3.75 -9.22 4.03
CA ALA A 106 -4.15 -10.55 3.58
C ALA A 106 -5.50 -10.97 4.17
N VAL A 107 -5.70 -10.79 5.48
CA VAL A 107 -6.98 -11.10 6.15
C VAL A 107 -8.11 -10.23 5.59
N SER A 108 -7.86 -8.93 5.38
CA SER A 108 -8.86 -8.02 4.83
C SER A 108 -9.24 -8.39 3.39
N LEU A 109 -8.25 -8.75 2.57
CA LEU A 109 -8.46 -9.11 1.17
C LEU A 109 -9.25 -10.42 1.06
N VAL A 110 -8.88 -11.45 1.82
CA VAL A 110 -9.57 -12.75 1.81
C VAL A 110 -11.03 -12.62 2.26
N ARG A 111 -11.29 -11.75 3.25
CA ARG A 111 -12.63 -11.64 3.87
C ARG A 111 -13.56 -10.66 3.18
N TYR A 112 -13.05 -9.48 2.86
CA TYR A 112 -13.85 -8.36 2.41
C TYR A 112 -13.59 -8.02 0.95
N GLY A 113 -12.58 -8.63 0.32
CA GLY A 113 -12.18 -8.31 -1.05
C GLY A 113 -11.49 -6.96 -1.17
N ALA A 114 -10.97 -6.39 -0.08
CA ALA A 114 -10.31 -5.09 -0.07
C ALA A 114 -9.06 -5.08 0.80
N PHE A 115 -8.12 -4.21 0.47
CA PHE A 115 -6.92 -4.00 1.29
C PHE A 115 -7.26 -3.15 2.52
N GLY A 116 -6.74 -3.53 3.68
CA GLY A 116 -6.93 -2.79 4.92
C GLY A 116 -6.04 -1.56 4.99
N THR A 117 -4.75 -1.71 4.65
CA THR A 117 -3.73 -0.66 4.76
C THR A 117 -3.17 -0.20 3.41
N MET A 118 -3.14 -1.06 2.38
CA MET A 118 -2.67 -0.72 1.03
C MET A 118 -3.72 0.01 0.18
N MET A 119 -3.87 1.33 0.40
CA MET A 119 -4.88 2.13 -0.31
C MET A 119 -4.67 2.23 -1.84
N VAL A 120 -3.45 2.08 -2.34
CA VAL A 120 -3.19 2.12 -3.80
C VAL A 120 -4.01 1.04 -4.53
N GLY A 121 -4.11 -0.16 -3.97
CA GLY A 121 -4.94 -1.23 -4.54
C GLY A 121 -6.42 -0.85 -4.57
N ASN A 122 -6.93 -0.28 -3.48
CA ASN A 122 -8.32 0.19 -3.40
C ASN A 122 -8.61 1.35 -4.37
N VAL A 123 -7.66 2.27 -4.58
CA VAL A 123 -7.77 3.35 -5.56
C VAL A 123 -7.82 2.80 -6.99
N LEU A 124 -6.99 1.80 -7.31
CA LEU A 124 -7.05 1.15 -8.62
C LEU A 124 -8.40 0.47 -8.84
N TYR A 125 -8.92 -0.27 -7.86
CA TYR A 125 -10.26 -0.88 -7.96
C TYR A 125 -11.36 0.17 -8.12
N PHE A 126 -11.26 1.31 -7.44
CA PHE A 126 -12.19 2.43 -7.59
C PHE A 126 -12.12 3.08 -8.97
N ALA A 127 -10.92 3.41 -9.47
CA ALA A 127 -10.74 4.00 -10.80
C ALA A 127 -11.28 3.08 -11.90
N LEU A 128 -11.06 1.78 -11.73
CA LEU A 128 -11.52 0.74 -12.62
C LEU A 128 -13.06 0.62 -12.62
N HIS A 129 -13.70 0.80 -11.46
CA HIS A 129 -15.16 0.91 -11.35
C HIS A 129 -15.70 2.15 -12.09
N VAL A 130 -15.07 3.32 -11.91
CA VAL A 130 -15.47 4.55 -12.62
C VAL A 130 -15.33 4.38 -14.14
N ALA A 131 -14.22 3.79 -14.60
CA ALA A 131 -14.01 3.51 -16.01
C ALA A 131 -15.12 2.60 -16.57
N TYR A 132 -15.53 1.57 -15.83
CA TYR A 132 -16.67 0.72 -16.20
C TYR A 132 -18.00 1.49 -16.27
N LEU A 133 -18.26 2.40 -15.32
CA LEU A 133 -19.44 3.28 -15.33
C LEU A 133 -19.46 4.25 -16.51
N CYS A 134 -18.30 4.64 -17.02
CA CYS A 134 -18.16 5.48 -18.20
C CYS A 134 -18.08 4.70 -19.52
N ALA A 135 -17.86 3.38 -19.48
CA ALA A 135 -17.79 2.55 -20.67
C ALA A 135 -19.14 2.48 -21.39
N ASP A 136 -19.07 2.54 -22.72
CA ASP A 136 -20.22 2.50 -23.61
C ASP A 136 -21.01 1.18 -23.48
N GLU A 137 -22.32 1.23 -23.74
CA GLU A 137 -23.26 0.14 -23.50
C GLU A 137 -22.92 -1.13 -24.32
N SER A 138 -22.25 -0.93 -25.46
CA SER A 138 -21.70 -1.95 -26.36
C SER A 138 -20.59 -2.80 -25.74
N ILE A 139 -19.74 -2.22 -24.89
CA ILE A 139 -18.66 -2.93 -24.19
C ILE A 139 -19.24 -3.79 -23.05
N ARG A 140 -20.26 -3.27 -22.36
CA ARG A 140 -20.94 -3.99 -21.27
C ARG A 140 -21.72 -5.21 -21.76
N THR A 141 -22.35 -5.09 -22.92
CA THR A 141 -23.09 -6.21 -23.54
C THR A 141 -22.16 -7.30 -24.05
N LEU A 142 -20.98 -6.95 -24.58
CA LEU A 142 -19.98 -7.94 -25.02
C LEU A 142 -19.50 -8.80 -23.85
N GLU A 143 -19.29 -8.19 -22.69
CA GLU A 143 -18.83 -8.88 -21.47
C GLU A 143 -19.90 -9.79 -20.87
N ALA A 144 -21.16 -9.34 -20.84
CA ALA A 144 -22.31 -10.15 -20.41
C ALA A 144 -22.50 -11.41 -21.27
N THR A 145 -22.13 -11.34 -22.55
CA THR A 145 -22.32 -12.44 -23.51
C THR A 145 -21.22 -13.50 -23.43
N HIS A 146 -20.01 -13.14 -23.00
CA HIS A 146 -18.86 -14.07 -23.03
C HIS A 146 -18.70 -14.93 -21.78
N GLY A 147 -19.55 -14.78 -20.75
CA GLY A 147 -19.61 -15.70 -19.59
C GLY A 147 -18.30 -15.88 -18.82
N ALA A 148 -17.26 -15.09 -19.13
CA ALA A 148 -16.04 -15.07 -18.37
C ALA A 148 -16.42 -14.60 -16.98
N ILE A 149 -16.01 -15.37 -15.96
CA ILE A 149 -16.09 -15.00 -14.55
C ILE A 149 -15.40 -13.65 -14.44
N SER A 150 -16.18 -12.59 -14.59
CA SER A 150 -15.62 -11.28 -14.72
C SER A 150 -15.20 -10.91 -13.31
N PRO A 151 -13.90 -10.63 -13.07
CA PRO A 151 -13.47 -10.08 -11.78
C PRO A 151 -14.23 -8.79 -11.41
N TRP A 152 -15.01 -8.26 -12.35
CA TRP A 152 -15.88 -7.10 -12.30
C TRP A 152 -17.28 -7.35 -11.75
N SER A 153 -17.69 -8.60 -11.53
CA SER A 153 -18.93 -8.89 -10.77
C SER A 153 -18.88 -8.39 -9.31
N LEU A 154 -17.68 -8.10 -8.79
CA LEU A 154 -17.47 -7.44 -7.50
C LEU A 154 -17.55 -5.90 -7.56
N GLN A 155 -17.81 -5.32 -8.74
CA GLN A 155 -17.39 -3.97 -9.09
C GLN A 155 -18.55 -3.04 -9.44
N GLN A 156 -19.72 -3.25 -8.85
CA GLN A 156 -20.85 -2.33 -9.00
C GLN A 156 -21.06 -1.40 -7.80
N ASP A 157 -20.20 -1.48 -6.78
CA ASP A 157 -20.40 -0.78 -5.53
C ASP A 157 -19.33 0.32 -5.33
N PRO A 158 -19.69 1.58 -5.00
CA PRO A 158 -18.74 2.65 -4.61
C PRO A 158 -17.93 2.33 -3.33
N PHE A 159 -18.06 1.11 -2.82
CA PHE A 159 -17.35 0.49 -1.70
C PHE A 159 -15.88 0.88 -1.59
N TYR A 160 -15.07 0.71 -2.63
CA TYR A 160 -13.63 1.04 -2.58
C TYR A 160 -13.39 2.54 -2.38
N GLY A 161 -14.24 3.38 -2.97
CA GLY A 161 -14.22 4.83 -2.75
C GLY A 161 -14.50 5.18 -1.28
N TYR A 162 -15.50 4.53 -0.67
CA TYR A 162 -15.79 4.74 0.76
C TYR A 162 -14.65 4.28 1.68
N ILE A 163 -14.00 3.15 1.37
CA ILE A 163 -12.81 2.71 2.13
C ILE A 163 -11.72 3.78 2.10
N VAL A 164 -11.41 4.31 0.92
CA VAL A 164 -10.37 5.34 0.74
C VAL A 164 -10.74 6.62 1.50
N LEU A 165 -11.99 7.09 1.37
CA LEU A 165 -12.46 8.29 2.06
C LEU A 165 -12.40 8.14 3.59
N LEU A 166 -12.84 7.00 4.13
CA LEU A 166 -12.81 6.73 5.57
C LEU A 166 -11.38 6.56 6.09
N TYR A 167 -10.50 5.92 5.33
CA TYR A 167 -9.08 5.83 5.63
C TYR A 167 -8.44 7.24 5.69
N MET A 168 -8.75 8.11 4.72
CA MET A 168 -8.29 9.50 4.72
C MET A 168 -8.82 10.24 5.95
N ALA A 169 -10.11 10.07 6.29
CA ALA A 169 -10.70 10.67 7.48
C ALA A 169 -9.98 10.26 8.77
N GLY A 170 -9.63 8.97 8.92
CA GLY A 170 -8.83 8.47 10.04
C GLY A 170 -7.43 9.10 10.11
N SER A 171 -6.78 9.24 8.95
CA SER A 171 -5.47 9.90 8.84
C SER A 171 -5.53 11.39 9.21
N MET A 172 -6.57 12.09 8.74
CA MET A 172 -6.84 13.49 9.08
C MET A 172 -7.13 13.66 10.57
N LEU A 173 -7.93 12.77 11.16
CA LEU A 173 -8.23 12.78 12.59
C LEU A 173 -6.95 12.67 13.43
N HIS A 174 -6.06 11.75 13.07
CA HIS A 174 -4.74 11.67 13.71
C HIS A 174 -3.96 12.98 13.55
N ALA A 175 -3.87 13.55 12.36
CA ALA A 175 -3.14 14.80 12.11
C ALA A 175 -3.67 15.97 12.96
N VAL A 176 -5.00 16.10 13.07
CA VAL A 176 -5.66 17.10 13.93
C VAL A 176 -5.28 16.87 15.39
N LEU A 177 -5.40 15.65 15.90
CA LEU A 177 -5.12 15.34 17.31
C LEU A 177 -3.62 15.43 17.65
N ALA A 178 -2.75 15.16 16.68
CA ALA A 178 -1.31 15.35 16.79
C ALA A 178 -0.93 16.84 16.85
N LYS A 179 -1.62 17.70 16.08
CA LYS A 179 -1.44 19.16 16.14
C LYS A 179 -1.67 19.71 17.55
N TYR A 180 -2.68 19.21 18.26
CA TYR A 180 -2.98 19.59 19.64
C TYR A 180 -2.17 18.81 20.71
N GLN A 181 -1.26 17.92 20.31
CA GLN A 181 -0.45 17.08 21.22
C GLN A 181 -1.29 16.21 22.18
N TRP A 182 -2.55 15.93 21.83
CA TRP A 182 -3.46 15.15 22.68
C TRP A 182 -3.13 13.65 22.65
N ILE A 183 -2.50 13.21 21.57
CA ILE A 183 -2.29 11.81 21.27
C ILE A 183 -0.81 11.46 21.20
N THR A 184 -0.47 10.30 21.77
CA THR A 184 0.81 9.62 21.55
C THR A 184 0.56 8.17 21.19
N GLY A 185 1.52 7.53 20.52
CA GLY A 185 1.40 6.12 20.11
C GLY A 185 1.08 5.19 21.28
N ARG A 186 1.73 5.41 22.43
CA ARG A 186 1.48 4.69 23.68
C ARG A 186 0.06 4.85 24.22
N ARG A 187 -0.54 6.04 24.09
CA ARG A 187 -1.92 6.29 24.54
C ARG A 187 -2.95 5.67 23.61
N CYS A 188 -2.70 5.68 22.30
CA CYS A 188 -3.62 5.12 21.30
C CYS A 188 -3.52 3.62 21.10
N ALA A 189 -2.38 3.00 21.38
CA ALA A 189 -2.17 1.56 21.24
C ALA A 189 -3.29 0.68 21.86
N PRO A 190 -3.71 0.87 23.13
CA PRO A 190 -4.79 0.06 23.70
C PRO A 190 -6.14 0.30 23.03
N PHE A 191 -6.43 1.53 22.56
CA PHE A 191 -7.68 1.83 21.87
C PHE A 191 -7.73 1.20 20.48
N ILE A 192 -6.62 1.22 19.74
CA ILE A 192 -6.50 0.56 18.43
C ILE A 192 -6.62 -0.96 18.59
N MET A 193 -5.98 -1.53 19.63
CA MET A 193 -6.14 -2.95 19.94
C MET A 193 -7.59 -3.29 20.28
N ALA A 194 -8.20 -2.54 21.19
CA ALA A 194 -9.58 -2.75 21.60
C ALA A 194 -10.56 -2.59 20.44
N SER A 195 -10.34 -1.66 19.51
CA SER A 195 -11.22 -1.50 18.34
C SER A 195 -11.12 -2.67 17.37
N MET A 196 -9.92 -3.22 17.14
CA MET A 196 -9.74 -4.43 16.32
C MET A 196 -10.40 -5.66 16.95
N VAL A 197 -10.24 -5.84 18.27
CA VAL A 197 -10.88 -6.94 19.01
C VAL A 197 -12.40 -6.78 19.03
N ALA A 198 -12.89 -5.58 19.35
CA ALA A 198 -14.33 -5.30 19.38
C ALA A 198 -14.97 -5.51 18.00
N PHE A 199 -14.27 -5.11 16.94
CA PHE A 199 -14.71 -5.35 15.57
C PHE A 199 -14.93 -6.84 15.29
N GLU A 200 -14.02 -7.72 15.72
CA GLU A 200 -14.20 -9.16 15.56
C GLU A 200 -15.33 -9.70 16.43
N MET A 201 -15.48 -9.21 17.67
CA MET A 201 -16.57 -9.61 18.55
C MET A 201 -17.95 -9.29 17.96
N VAL A 202 -18.08 -8.16 17.25
CA VAL A 202 -19.33 -7.79 16.55
C VAL A 202 -19.73 -8.83 15.49
N GLN A 203 -18.77 -9.52 14.87
CA GLN A 203 -19.05 -10.54 13.85
C GLN A 203 -19.67 -11.82 14.43
N TYR A 204 -19.49 -12.08 15.73
CA TYR A 204 -20.06 -13.24 16.41
C TYR A 204 -21.46 -12.99 16.97
N LEU A 205 -22.00 -11.79 16.80
CA LEU A 205 -23.40 -11.54 17.15
C LEU A 205 -24.30 -12.47 16.30
N PRO A 206 -25.31 -13.14 16.91
CA PRO A 206 -26.08 -14.19 16.26
C PRO A 206 -26.63 -13.82 14.87
N ASP A 207 -27.07 -12.57 14.69
CA ASP A 207 -27.63 -12.07 13.43
C ASP A 207 -26.59 -11.74 12.34
N GLN A 208 -25.32 -11.55 12.72
CA GLN A 208 -24.24 -11.13 11.81
C GLN A 208 -23.44 -12.32 11.26
N SER A 209 -23.35 -13.41 12.02
CA SER A 209 -22.58 -14.61 11.63
C SER A 209 -23.04 -15.26 10.32
N ALA A 210 -24.32 -15.12 9.97
CA ALA A 210 -24.90 -15.63 8.73
C ALA A 210 -24.59 -14.76 7.49
N GLN A 211 -24.02 -13.56 7.66
CA GLN A 211 -23.84 -12.59 6.58
C GLN A 211 -22.44 -12.59 5.96
N ILE A 212 -21.52 -13.43 6.43
CA ILE A 212 -20.14 -13.41 5.95
C ILE A 212 -20.07 -14.08 4.56
N GLY A 213 -19.82 -13.27 3.53
CA GLY A 213 -19.93 -13.67 2.12
C GLY A 213 -21.10 -12.99 1.39
N THR A 214 -22.03 -12.40 2.15
CA THR A 214 -23.04 -11.50 1.58
C THR A 214 -22.43 -10.12 1.33
N PRO A 215 -23.00 -9.30 0.42
CA PRO A 215 -22.58 -7.92 0.22
C PRO A 215 -22.50 -7.09 1.51
N HIS A 216 -23.40 -7.34 2.46
CA HIS A 216 -23.45 -6.64 3.75
C HIS A 216 -22.23 -6.95 4.63
N GLY A 217 -21.74 -8.19 4.62
CA GLY A 217 -20.55 -8.59 5.36
C GLY A 217 -19.28 -7.87 4.88
N LYS A 218 -19.21 -7.49 3.60
CA LYS A 218 -18.07 -6.73 3.05
C LYS A 218 -18.00 -5.31 3.62
N MET A 219 -19.16 -4.69 3.86
CA MET A 219 -19.26 -3.32 4.37
C MET A 219 -18.69 -3.15 5.78
N LEU A 220 -18.53 -4.23 6.55
CA LEU A 220 -17.94 -4.17 7.88
C LEU A 220 -16.52 -3.57 7.87
N ILE A 221 -15.72 -3.80 6.81
CA ILE A 221 -14.35 -3.24 6.73
C ILE A 221 -14.35 -1.70 6.76
N LEU A 222 -15.46 -1.04 6.40
CA LEU A 222 -15.61 0.42 6.48
C LEU A 222 -15.42 0.93 7.91
N ILE A 223 -15.77 0.12 8.93
CA ILE A 223 -15.57 0.46 10.34
C ILE A 223 -14.08 0.48 10.71
N LEU A 224 -13.27 -0.42 10.11
CA LEU A 224 -11.83 -0.51 10.36
C LEU A 224 -11.00 0.43 9.50
N ALA A 225 -11.47 0.81 8.30
CA ALA A 225 -10.78 1.73 7.40
C ALA A 225 -10.24 3.01 8.09
N PRO A 226 -11.02 3.75 8.92
CA PRO A 226 -10.50 4.92 9.62
C PRO A 226 -9.47 4.55 10.70
N VAL A 227 -9.59 3.38 11.34
CA VAL A 227 -8.60 2.89 12.31
C VAL A 227 -7.26 2.61 11.63
N PHE A 228 -7.28 2.03 10.43
CA PHE A 228 -6.08 1.79 9.64
C PHE A 228 -5.41 3.08 9.16
N GLY A 229 -6.20 4.05 8.68
CA GLY A 229 -5.69 5.38 8.31
C GLY A 229 -5.06 6.10 9.50
N PHE A 230 -5.74 6.08 10.64
CA PHE A 230 -5.24 6.63 11.89
C PHE A 230 -3.91 5.96 12.30
N THR A 231 -3.86 4.62 12.25
CA THR A 231 -2.67 3.83 12.61
C THR A 231 -1.49 4.15 11.70
N ASN A 232 -1.69 4.19 10.38
CA ASN A 232 -0.62 4.48 9.44
C ASN A 232 -0.08 5.90 9.61
N SER A 233 -0.96 6.87 9.83
CA SER A 233 -0.55 8.25 10.14
C SER A 233 0.26 8.33 11.44
N LEU A 234 -0.12 7.56 12.46
CA LEU A 234 0.60 7.43 13.73
C LEU A 234 1.97 6.76 13.57
N VAL A 235 2.09 5.77 12.69
CA VAL A 235 3.38 5.13 12.35
C VAL A 235 4.33 6.13 11.71
N VAL A 236 3.86 6.88 10.71
CA VAL A 236 4.62 7.90 9.99
C VAL A 236 5.07 9.03 10.92
N ALA A 237 4.19 9.51 11.80
CA ALA A 237 4.55 10.56 12.76
C ALA A 237 5.50 10.11 13.88
N GLY A 238 5.69 8.79 14.05
CA GLY A 238 6.57 8.21 15.06
C GLY A 238 8.04 8.15 14.64
N ARG A 239 8.80 7.22 15.24
CA ARG A 239 10.23 7.01 14.94
C ARG A 239 10.49 6.42 13.56
N VAL A 240 9.54 5.65 13.03
CA VAL A 240 9.66 5.02 11.71
C VAL A 240 9.77 6.08 10.61
N GLY A 241 8.99 7.16 10.68
CA GLY A 241 9.10 8.30 9.76
C GLY A 241 8.63 8.03 8.34
N ARG A 242 8.05 6.85 8.07
CA ARG A 242 7.57 6.42 6.76
C ARG A 242 6.52 5.33 6.91
N LEU A 243 5.84 5.03 5.81
CA LEU A 243 4.82 3.98 5.79
C LEU A 243 5.48 2.61 5.93
N PRO A 244 4.90 1.70 6.73
CA PRO A 244 5.52 0.43 7.03
C PRO A 244 5.19 -0.64 5.98
N TRP A 245 5.20 -0.32 4.70
CA TRP A 245 5.18 -1.32 3.62
C TRP A 245 6.19 -0.91 2.56
N ALA A 246 6.67 -1.87 1.79
CA ALA A 246 7.51 -1.56 0.64
C ALA A 246 6.67 -0.77 -0.37
N THR A 247 6.87 0.55 -0.41
CA THR A 247 6.21 1.40 -1.38
C THR A 247 6.76 1.10 -2.78
N THR A 248 6.02 1.50 -3.83
CA THR A 248 6.51 1.36 -5.21
C THR A 248 7.91 1.96 -5.37
N ASN A 249 8.17 3.11 -4.73
CA ASN A 249 9.49 3.75 -4.75
C ASN A 249 10.57 2.89 -4.08
N ASP A 250 10.26 2.22 -2.96
CA ASP A 250 11.19 1.32 -2.29
C ASP A 250 11.56 0.11 -3.18
N ILE A 251 10.58 -0.44 -3.92
CA ILE A 251 10.80 -1.55 -4.85
C ILE A 251 11.60 -1.10 -6.06
N LEU A 252 11.27 0.05 -6.66
CA LEU A 252 12.02 0.61 -7.78
C LEU A 252 13.48 0.90 -7.39
N SER A 253 13.69 1.48 -6.20
CA SER A 253 15.03 1.73 -5.65
C SER A 253 15.82 0.43 -5.40
N LEU A 254 15.13 -0.60 -4.90
CA LEU A 254 15.73 -1.92 -4.72
C LEU A 254 16.19 -2.50 -6.07
N CYS A 255 15.31 -2.51 -7.08
CA CYS A 255 15.62 -3.03 -8.41
C CYS A 255 16.74 -2.25 -9.11
N SER A 256 16.68 -0.91 -9.09
CA SER A 256 17.69 -0.06 -9.74
C SER A 256 19.06 -0.25 -9.11
N THR A 257 19.14 -0.35 -7.78
CA THR A 257 20.43 -0.57 -7.10
C THR A 257 20.97 -1.97 -7.36
N LEU A 258 20.10 -3.00 -7.38
CA LEU A 258 20.51 -4.39 -7.68
C LEU A 258 21.12 -4.53 -9.07
N VAL A 259 20.61 -3.79 -10.06
CA VAL A 259 21.13 -3.79 -11.44
C VAL A 259 22.35 -2.90 -11.59
N GLY A 260 22.32 -1.69 -11.04
CA GLY A 260 23.37 -0.69 -11.23
C GLY A 260 24.67 -0.98 -10.47
N LYS A 261 24.58 -1.63 -9.30
CA LYS A 261 25.74 -1.99 -8.47
C LYS A 261 25.49 -3.32 -7.78
N PRO A 262 26.12 -4.43 -8.23
CA PRO A 262 25.96 -5.70 -7.54
C PRO A 262 26.33 -5.55 -6.05
N PRO A 263 25.64 -6.24 -5.12
CA PRO A 263 25.78 -6.03 -3.68
C PRO A 263 27.23 -6.09 -3.15
N CYS A 264 28.10 -6.81 -3.86
CA CYS A 264 29.52 -6.95 -3.55
C CYS A 264 30.32 -5.64 -3.74
N THR A 265 29.90 -4.75 -4.65
CA THR A 265 30.57 -3.47 -4.93
C THR A 265 29.86 -2.27 -4.30
N ALA A 266 28.64 -2.45 -3.79
CA ALA A 266 27.87 -1.40 -3.14
C ALA A 266 28.54 -0.92 -1.84
N SER A 267 28.50 0.40 -1.61
CA SER A 267 28.99 1.02 -0.38
C SER A 267 28.17 0.56 0.83
N SER A 268 28.72 0.71 2.04
CA SER A 268 28.00 0.34 3.27
C SER A 268 26.69 1.12 3.45
N GLU A 269 26.63 2.35 2.94
CA GLU A 269 25.44 3.18 2.95
C GLU A 269 24.39 2.68 1.95
N GLU A 270 24.78 2.35 0.73
CA GLU A 270 23.90 1.76 -0.29
C GLU A 270 23.32 0.43 0.20
N ARG A 271 24.14 -0.42 0.84
CA ARG A 271 23.66 -1.68 1.44
C ARG A 271 22.61 -1.43 2.52
N ARG A 272 22.76 -0.39 3.34
CA ARG A 272 21.75 -0.02 4.37
C ARG A 272 20.46 0.49 3.73
N ARG A 273 20.56 1.27 2.65
CA ARG A 273 19.40 1.75 1.87
C ARG A 273 18.65 0.60 1.21
N LEU A 274 19.35 -0.46 0.79
CA LEU A 274 18.74 -1.68 0.23
C LEU A 274 18.14 -2.61 1.27
N ALA A 275 18.85 -2.83 2.37
CA ALA A 275 18.49 -3.82 3.38
C ALA A 275 17.11 -3.56 3.97
N LEU A 276 16.74 -2.29 4.14
CA LEU A 276 15.53 -1.89 4.81
C LEU A 276 14.26 -2.13 3.97
N PRO A 277 14.12 -1.61 2.73
CA PRO A 277 13.09 -2.02 1.76
C PRO A 277 12.96 -3.54 1.60
N PHE A 278 14.09 -4.22 1.43
CA PHE A 278 14.10 -5.67 1.23
C PHE A 278 13.55 -6.41 2.46
N ALA A 279 14.03 -6.06 3.66
CA ALA A 279 13.55 -6.67 4.91
C ALA A 279 12.06 -6.38 5.15
N MET A 280 11.58 -5.17 4.84
CA MET A 280 10.16 -4.85 4.91
C MET A 280 9.33 -5.68 3.93
N LEU A 281 9.79 -5.83 2.68
CA LEU A 281 9.10 -6.62 1.66
C LEU A 281 8.97 -8.09 2.09
N VAL A 282 10.09 -8.71 2.50
CA VAL A 282 10.09 -10.08 3.00
C VAL A 282 9.18 -10.21 4.22
N SER A 283 9.28 -9.28 5.18
CA SER A 283 8.46 -9.28 6.39
C SER A 283 6.97 -9.15 6.08
N MET A 284 6.59 -8.28 5.15
CA MET A 284 5.21 -8.12 4.68
C MET A 284 4.67 -9.38 4.03
N ILE A 285 5.47 -10.04 3.17
CA ILE A 285 5.10 -11.33 2.56
C ILE A 285 4.91 -12.39 3.64
N CYS A 286 5.82 -12.48 4.62
CA CYS A 286 5.70 -13.41 5.74
C CYS A 286 4.43 -13.14 6.57
N GLY A 287 4.12 -11.86 6.84
CA GLY A 287 2.90 -11.45 7.52
C GLY A 287 1.64 -11.85 6.78
N ALA A 288 1.61 -11.61 5.46
CA ALA A 288 0.50 -11.97 4.59
C ALA A 288 0.27 -13.48 4.54
N ILE A 289 1.33 -14.27 4.35
CA ILE A 289 1.26 -15.74 4.38
C ILE A 289 0.75 -16.22 5.75
N SER A 290 1.27 -15.67 6.83
CA SER A 290 0.87 -16.08 8.19
C SER A 290 -0.61 -15.77 8.48
N GLY A 291 -1.08 -14.58 8.08
CA GLY A 291 -2.48 -14.20 8.21
C GLY A 291 -3.41 -15.07 7.37
N ALA A 292 -3.03 -15.36 6.12
CA ALA A 292 -3.80 -16.24 5.24
C ALA A 292 -3.83 -17.71 5.74
N LEU A 293 -2.70 -18.22 6.23
CA LEU A 293 -2.63 -19.56 6.82
C LEU A 293 -3.49 -19.66 8.09
N LEU A 294 -3.49 -18.62 8.93
CA LEU A 294 -4.35 -18.59 10.10
C LEU A 294 -5.82 -18.61 9.69
N ASP A 295 -6.26 -17.72 8.79
CA ASP A 295 -7.64 -17.67 8.29
C ASP A 295 -8.10 -19.03 7.71
N ALA A 296 -7.21 -19.70 6.96
CA ALA A 296 -7.47 -21.04 6.43
C ALA A 296 -7.60 -22.11 7.53
N ALA A 297 -6.83 -22.00 8.62
CA ALA A 297 -6.86 -22.91 9.76
C ALA A 297 -8.06 -22.66 10.70
N THR A 298 -8.49 -21.41 10.84
CA THR A 298 -9.50 -20.97 11.81
C THR A 298 -10.86 -20.67 11.17
N LYS A 299 -11.27 -21.47 10.17
CA LYS A 299 -12.54 -21.31 9.43
C LYS A 299 -13.78 -21.01 10.29
N LYS A 300 -13.83 -21.55 11.51
CA LYS A 300 -14.93 -21.36 12.48
C LYS A 300 -14.73 -20.17 13.43
N TRP A 301 -13.49 -19.81 13.70
CA TRP A 301 -13.10 -18.87 14.73
C TRP A 301 -12.25 -17.78 14.09
N ARG A 302 -12.92 -16.79 13.54
CA ARG A 302 -12.35 -15.64 12.85
C ARG A 302 -11.81 -14.60 13.85
N PHE A 303 -10.63 -14.82 14.44
CA PHE A 303 -10.01 -13.95 15.47
C PHE A 303 -8.62 -13.39 15.06
N GLU A 304 -8.33 -13.34 13.78
CA GLU A 304 -7.03 -13.04 13.17
C GLU A 304 -6.57 -11.60 13.44
N PHE A 305 -7.49 -10.63 13.51
CA PHE A 305 -7.18 -9.27 13.93
C PHE A 305 -6.88 -9.21 15.43
N SER A 306 -7.61 -9.97 16.26
CA SER A 306 -7.33 -10.10 17.69
C SER A 306 -5.97 -10.74 17.95
N VAL A 307 -5.52 -11.69 17.12
CA VAL A 307 -4.16 -12.28 17.23
C VAL A 307 -3.08 -11.25 16.97
N ILE A 308 -3.22 -10.44 15.91
CA ILE A 308 -2.15 -9.52 15.50
C ILE A 308 -2.18 -8.19 16.26
N SER A 309 -3.33 -7.79 16.81
CA SER A 309 -3.52 -6.50 17.47
C SER A 309 -2.60 -6.23 18.69
N PRO A 310 -2.22 -7.20 19.55
CA PRO A 310 -1.28 -6.96 20.64
C PRO A 310 0.12 -6.65 20.13
N LEU A 311 0.53 -7.30 19.03
CA LEU A 311 1.81 -6.99 18.37
C LEU A 311 1.77 -5.59 17.78
N LEU A 312 0.68 -5.20 17.09
CA LEU A 312 0.50 -3.83 16.62
C LEU A 312 0.58 -2.81 17.75
N ALA A 313 -0.11 -3.05 18.86
CA ALA A 313 -0.11 -2.18 20.03
C ALA A 313 1.29 -2.05 20.63
N LEU A 314 2.04 -3.15 20.75
CA LEU A 314 3.43 -3.15 21.20
C LEU A 314 4.32 -2.33 20.26
N LEU A 315 4.18 -2.49 18.95
CA LEU A 315 4.95 -1.72 17.97
C LEU A 315 4.62 -0.22 18.05
N LEU A 316 3.35 0.15 18.17
CA LEU A 316 2.91 1.54 18.38
C LEU A 316 3.46 2.14 19.68
N TRP A 317 3.54 1.33 20.73
CA TRP A 317 4.13 1.70 22.01
C TRP A 317 5.63 1.97 21.88
N LEU A 318 6.35 1.12 21.16
CA LEU A 318 7.80 1.26 20.92
C LEU A 318 8.13 2.37 19.91
N ASN A 319 7.20 2.69 19.00
CA ASN A 319 7.34 3.72 17.98
C ASN A 319 7.14 5.15 18.52
N GLU A 320 6.81 5.32 19.80
CA GLU A 320 6.64 6.64 20.40
C GLU A 320 7.92 7.48 20.22
N PRO A 321 7.85 8.65 19.55
CA PRO A 321 9.02 9.49 19.38
C PRO A 321 9.56 9.82 20.77
N LEU A 322 10.88 9.66 20.97
CA LEU A 322 11.52 10.20 22.17
C LEU A 322 11.22 11.69 22.11
N LYS A 323 10.26 12.17 22.91
CA LYS A 323 9.96 13.59 23.02
C LYS A 323 11.29 14.25 23.38
N ASN A 324 11.94 14.83 22.38
CA ASN A 324 13.14 15.61 22.58
C ASN A 324 12.72 16.71 23.55
N ALA A 325 13.12 16.58 24.81
CA ALA A 325 12.92 17.60 25.83
C ALA A 325 13.47 18.97 25.38
N ARG A 326 14.32 18.99 24.34
CA ARG A 326 14.90 20.17 23.72
C ARG A 326 14.04 20.90 22.67
N LEU A 327 13.04 20.26 22.04
CA LEU A 327 12.17 20.97 21.08
C LEU A 327 11.08 21.82 21.75
N ARG A 328 10.90 21.68 23.07
CA ARG A 328 10.11 22.64 23.87
C ARG A 328 10.81 23.98 24.07
N ALA A 329 12.09 24.12 23.73
CA ALA A 329 12.84 25.37 23.91
C ALA A 329 12.95 26.23 22.65
N VAL A 330 12.55 25.76 21.46
CA VAL A 330 12.89 26.42 20.18
C VAL A 330 11.68 26.78 19.30
N VAL A 331 10.45 26.65 19.78
CA VAL A 331 9.29 27.27 19.09
C VAL A 331 8.62 28.35 19.94
N PRO A 332 9.23 29.55 20.05
CA PRO A 332 8.50 30.77 20.36
C PRO A 332 7.93 31.46 19.09
N CYS A 333 8.01 30.86 17.89
CA CYS A 333 7.85 31.61 16.63
C CYS A 333 6.52 31.43 15.85
N PHE A 334 5.45 30.87 16.44
CA PHE A 334 4.11 31.01 15.87
C PHE A 334 3.23 31.85 16.79
N GLY A 335 3.50 33.16 16.76
CA GLY A 335 2.79 34.13 17.59
C GLY A 335 3.33 35.56 17.56
N LYS A 336 4.04 35.98 16.50
CA LYS A 336 4.09 37.39 16.08
C LYS A 336 3.96 37.40 14.56
N VAL A 337 2.73 37.22 14.11
CA VAL A 337 2.31 37.73 12.79
C VAL A 337 2.58 39.23 12.83
N ALA A 338 3.26 39.69 11.79
CA ALA A 338 3.72 41.05 11.63
C ALA A 338 2.55 42.05 11.67
N GLU A 339 2.55 42.91 12.68
CA GLU A 339 2.13 44.30 12.55
C GLU A 339 3.41 45.14 12.56
N ALA A 340 3.98 45.34 11.39
CA ALA A 340 4.97 46.37 11.12
C ALA A 340 4.76 46.84 9.68
N GLU A 341 3.67 47.57 9.47
CA GLU A 341 3.59 48.54 8.40
C GLU A 341 4.70 49.57 8.64
N THR A 342 5.78 49.50 7.87
CA THR A 342 6.68 50.65 7.67
C THR A 342 6.25 51.36 6.39
N PRO A 343 5.85 52.65 6.45
CA PRO A 343 5.47 53.40 5.26
C PRO A 343 6.70 53.69 4.40
N GLU A 344 6.59 53.42 3.11
CA GLU A 344 7.55 53.86 2.09
C GLU A 344 7.60 55.39 2.06
N ALA A 345 8.79 55.94 2.31
CA ALA A 345 9.08 57.34 2.04
C ALA A 345 9.25 57.53 0.52
N VAL A 346 8.25 58.15 -0.10
CA VAL A 346 8.32 58.70 -1.46
C VAL A 346 9.31 59.89 -1.44
N SER A 347 10.47 59.76 -2.09
CA SER A 347 11.31 60.90 -2.45
C SER A 347 10.97 61.34 -3.87
N VAL A 348 10.37 62.53 -3.98
CA VAL A 348 10.21 63.26 -5.24
C VAL A 348 11.56 63.90 -5.62
N VAL A 349 12.00 63.68 -6.85
CA VAL A 349 12.93 64.55 -7.59
C VAL A 349 12.15 65.19 -8.72
#